data_AF-A0AAU9QS09-F1
#
_entry.id   AF-A0AAU9QS09-F1
#
_cell.length_a   1.000
_cell.length_b   1.000
_cell.length_c   1.000
_cell.angle_alpha   90.00
_cell.angle_beta   90.00
_cell.angle_gamma   90.00
#
_symmetry.space_group_name_H-M   'P 1'
#
loop_
_entity.id
_entity.type
_entity.pdbx_description
1 polymer ?
#
loop_
_entity_poly.entity_id
_entity_poly.type
_entity_poly.pdbx_seq_one_letter_code
_entity_poly.pdbx_strand_id
1 'polypeptide(L)'
;MKLAMITIISLVSFGAAASTDAELCQQYGKDLASNVQEGQATFLTEMSSRTEAGTWGLSMQECNRYIQQAKRDQNFEVAALLNDE
;
A
#
# COMPACT_ATOMS: atom_id res chain seq x y z
N MET A 1 32.27 40.45 10.88
CA MET A 1 32.36 39.13 10.24
C MET A 1 30.99 38.47 10.33
N LYS A 2 30.33 38.21 9.20
CA LYS A 2 29.01 37.56 9.15
C LYS A 2 29.22 36.05 9.27
N LEU A 3 28.73 35.44 10.36
CA LEU A 3 28.66 33.98 10.47
C LEU A 3 27.62 33.47 9.46
N ALA A 4 28.08 32.76 8.44
CA ALA A 4 27.21 31.96 7.61
C ALA A 4 26.88 30.67 8.37
N MET A 5 25.68 30.57 8.93
CA MET A 5 25.12 29.29 9.34
C MET A 5 24.84 28.49 8.07
N ILE A 6 25.60 27.42 7.87
CA ILE A 6 25.30 26.41 6.86
C ILE A 6 24.24 25.51 7.48
N THR A 7 22.98 25.73 7.10
CA THR A 7 21.87 24.84 7.42
C THR A 7 22.04 23.57 6.60
N ILE A 8 22.59 22.52 7.21
CA ILE A 8 22.63 21.19 6.61
C ILE A 8 21.19 20.68 6.61
N ILE A 9 20.52 20.80 5.46
CA ILE A 9 19.25 20.13 5.21
C ILE A 9 19.61 18.65 5.05
N SER A 10 19.55 17.91 6.15
CA SER A 10 19.55 16.45 6.12
C SER A 10 18.28 16.02 5.39
N LEU A 11 18.40 15.83 4.07
CA LEU A 11 17.46 15.04 3.29
C LEU A 11 17.55 13.61 3.83
N VAL A 12 16.80 13.33 4.90
CA VAL A 12 16.43 11.96 5.26
C VAL A 12 15.56 11.47 4.12
N SER A 13 16.22 10.88 3.12
CA SER A 13 15.57 10.00 2.16
C SER A 13 15.02 8.85 2.97
N PHE A 14 13.78 8.99 3.44
CA PHE A 14 12.99 7.86 3.87
C PHE A 14 12.85 6.98 2.64
N GLY A 15 13.75 6.01 2.50
CA GLY A 15 13.54 4.89 1.61
C GLY A 15 12.32 4.17 2.14
N ALA A 16 11.12 4.64 1.76
CA ALA A 16 9.93 3.82 1.79
C ALA A 16 10.33 2.59 1.00
N ALA A 17 10.47 1.45 1.67
CA ALA A 17 10.67 0.19 0.98
C ALA A 17 9.57 0.14 -0.08
N ALA A 18 9.97 0.08 -1.35
CA ALA A 18 9.00 0.02 -2.43
C ALA A 18 8.12 -1.18 -2.16
N SER A 19 6.82 -0.95 -1.88
CA SER A 19 5.87 -2.02 -1.66
C SER A 19 5.92 -2.95 -2.87
N THR A 20 5.99 -4.24 -2.65
CA THR A 20 5.85 -5.22 -3.73
C THR A 20 4.44 -5.15 -4.32
N ASP A 21 4.28 -5.59 -5.56
CA ASP A 21 2.95 -5.64 -6.19
C ASP A 21 1.98 -6.52 -5.39
N ALA A 22 2.50 -7.58 -4.72
CA ALA A 22 1.71 -8.42 -3.84
C ALA A 22 1.19 -7.66 -2.63
N GLU A 23 2.05 -6.86 -1.98
CA GLU A 23 1.66 -6.01 -0.84
C GLU A 23 0.64 -4.94 -1.25
N LEU A 24 0.79 -4.35 -2.45
CA LEU A 24 -0.21 -3.41 -3.00
C LEU A 24 -1.57 -4.08 -3.18
N CYS A 25 -1.62 -5.28 -3.79
CA CYS A 25 -2.87 -6.02 -3.98
C CYS A 25 -3.49 -6.46 -2.63
N GLN A 26 -2.68 -6.83 -1.64
CA GLN A 26 -3.16 -7.15 -0.30
C GLN A 26 -3.74 -5.93 0.41
N GLN A 27 -3.03 -4.80 0.39
CA GLN A 27 -3.48 -3.56 1.02
C GLN A 27 -4.80 -3.10 0.39
N TYR A 28 -4.91 -3.15 -0.94
CA TYR A 28 -6.15 -2.85 -1.64
C TYR A 28 -7.31 -3.77 -1.20
N GLY A 29 -7.05 -5.06 -0.99
CA GLY A 29 -8.04 -5.99 -0.44
C GLY A 29 -8.54 -5.60 0.96
N LYS A 30 -7.66 -5.11 1.84
CA LYS A 30 -8.03 -4.57 3.15
C LYS A 30 -8.82 -3.28 3.03
N ASP A 31 -8.37 -2.35 2.19
CA ASP A 31 -9.04 -1.07 1.95
C ASP A 31 -10.44 -1.26 1.36
N LEU A 32 -10.65 -2.30 0.55
CA LEU A 32 -11.97 -2.71 0.08
C LEU A 32 -12.85 -3.27 1.20
N ALA A 33 -12.30 -4.09 2.11
CA ALA A 33 -13.04 -4.63 3.24
C ALA A 33 -13.46 -3.53 4.22
N SER A 34 -12.58 -2.54 4.43
CA SER A 34 -12.78 -1.44 5.38
C SER A 34 -13.37 -0.17 4.75
N ASN A 35 -13.71 -0.19 3.45
CA ASN A 35 -14.22 0.97 2.69
C ASN A 35 -13.32 2.23 2.74
N VAL A 36 -12.00 2.05 2.74
CA VAL A 36 -11.03 3.15 2.77
C VAL A 36 -10.77 3.67 1.35
N GLN A 37 -11.47 4.73 0.96
CA GLN A 37 -11.41 5.25 -0.42
C GLN A 37 -10.03 5.78 -0.83
N GLU A 38 -9.29 6.41 0.09
CA GLU A 38 -7.96 6.93 -0.17
C GLU A 38 -6.99 5.81 -0.58
N GLY A 39 -6.94 4.72 0.19
CA GLY A 39 -6.11 3.56 -0.11
C GLY A 39 -6.49 2.86 -1.42
N GLN A 40 -7.79 2.83 -1.74
CA GLN A 40 -8.25 2.35 -3.05
C GLN A 40 -7.75 3.22 -4.22
N ALA A 41 -7.72 4.54 -4.06
CA ALA A 41 -7.16 5.45 -5.05
C ALA A 41 -5.64 5.27 -5.18
N THR A 42 -4.93 5.14 -4.05
CA THR A 42 -3.48 4.87 -4.04
C THR A 42 -3.12 3.59 -4.80
N PHE A 43 -3.88 2.52 -4.61
CA PHE A 43 -3.68 1.27 -5.36
C PHE A 43 -3.76 1.50 -6.88
N LEU A 44 -4.79 2.21 -7.35
CA LEU A 44 -4.96 2.48 -8.79
C LEU A 44 -3.81 3.33 -9.34
N THR A 45 -3.36 4.34 -8.61
CA THR A 45 -2.23 5.18 -9.01
C THR A 45 -0.94 4.38 -9.12
N GLU A 46 -0.60 3.60 -8.08
CA GLU A 46 0.62 2.78 -8.05
C GLU A 46 0.60 1.69 -9.12
N MET A 47 -0.52 0.98 -9.27
CA MET A 47 -0.67 -0.07 -10.28
C MET A 47 -0.54 0.52 -11.70
N SER A 48 -1.18 1.66 -11.99
CA SER A 48 -1.06 2.34 -13.29
C SER A 48 0.39 2.77 -13.55
N SER A 49 1.01 3.43 -12.58
CA SER A 49 2.39 3.91 -12.70
C SER A 49 3.38 2.78 -12.99
N ARG A 50 3.25 1.64 -12.29
CA ARG A 50 4.10 0.46 -12.51
C ARG A 50 3.81 -0.25 -13.82
N THR A 51 2.54 -0.30 -14.24
CA THR A 51 2.17 -0.87 -15.54
C THR A 51 2.75 -0.04 -16.68
N GLU A 52 2.64 1.29 -16.61
CA GLU A 52 3.20 2.23 -17.57
C GLU A 52 4.74 2.17 -17.61
N ALA A 53 5.38 1.98 -16.45
CA ALA A 53 6.82 1.79 -16.34
C ALA A 53 7.30 0.38 -16.76
N GLY A 54 6.39 -0.56 -17.01
CA GLY A 54 6.72 -1.96 -17.31
C GLY A 54 7.32 -2.72 -16.11
N THR A 55 7.14 -2.21 -14.89
CA THR A 55 7.67 -2.78 -13.65
C THR A 55 6.64 -3.59 -12.87
N TRP A 56 5.36 -3.53 -13.29
CA TRP A 56 4.32 -4.39 -12.74
C TRP A 56 4.58 -5.86 -13.10
N GLY A 57 4.84 -6.68 -12.09
CA GLY A 57 5.29 -8.07 -12.23
C GLY A 57 4.20 -9.12 -12.01
N LEU A 58 2.98 -8.75 -11.62
CA LEU A 58 1.90 -9.69 -11.37
C LEU A 58 0.91 -9.80 -12.53
N SER A 59 0.41 -11.00 -12.80
CA SER A 59 -0.81 -11.14 -13.59
C SER A 59 -2.02 -10.59 -12.84
N MET A 60 -3.06 -10.20 -13.58
CA MET A 60 -4.34 -9.79 -12.97
C MET A 60 -4.96 -10.89 -12.09
N GLN A 61 -4.78 -12.15 -12.48
CA GLN A 61 -5.27 -13.28 -11.70
C GLN A 61 -4.52 -13.42 -10.37
N GLU A 62 -3.20 -13.23 -10.37
CA GLU A 62 -2.39 -13.23 -9.14
C GLU A 62 -2.75 -12.11 -8.20
N CYS A 63 -2.85 -10.87 -8.71
CA CYS A 63 -3.28 -9.73 -7.90
C CYS A 63 -4.67 -9.96 -7.30
N ASN A 64 -5.62 -10.48 -8.08
CA ASN A 64 -6.96 -10.79 -7.58
C ASN A 64 -6.92 -11.86 -6.46
N ARG A 65 -6.04 -12.86 -6.53
CA ARG A 65 -5.90 -13.83 -5.42
C ARG A 65 -5.47 -13.15 -4.13
N TYR A 66 -4.49 -12.24 -4.19
CA TYR A 66 -4.03 -11.46 -3.03
C TYR A 66 -5.14 -10.56 -2.47
N ILE A 67 -5.89 -9.87 -3.33
CA ILE A 67 -7.03 -9.02 -2.94
C ILE A 67 -8.08 -9.84 -2.20
N GLN A 68 -8.50 -10.97 -2.78
CA GLN A 68 -9.55 -11.80 -2.18
C GLN A 68 -9.11 -12.45 -0.88
N GLN A 69 -7.84 -12.84 -0.76
CA GLN A 69 -7.29 -13.35 0.49
C GLN A 69 -7.32 -12.28 1.58
N ALA A 70 -6.73 -11.11 1.33
CA ALA A 70 -6.66 -10.03 2.30
C ALA A 70 -8.06 -9.54 2.73
N LYS A 71 -9.02 -9.48 1.80
CA LYS A 71 -10.41 -9.14 2.12
C LYS A 71 -11.07 -10.15 3.06
N ARG A 72 -10.82 -11.46 2.88
CA ARG A 72 -11.33 -12.50 3.79
C ARG A 72 -10.67 -12.39 5.15
N ASP A 73 -9.36 -12.27 5.19
CA ASP A 73 -8.58 -12.22 6.44
C ASP A 73 -9.03 -11.02 7.29
N GLN A 74 -9.20 -9.84 6.67
CA GLN A 74 -9.72 -8.64 7.35
C GLN A 74 -11.12 -8.85 7.95
N ASN A 75 -12.01 -9.54 7.24
CA ASN A 75 -13.35 -9.82 7.75
C ASN A 75 -13.33 -10.78 8.95
N PHE A 76 -12.40 -11.75 8.98
CA PHE A 76 -12.22 -12.63 10.13
C PHE A 76 -11.62 -11.90 11.32
N GLU A 77 -10.65 -11.01 11.11
CA GLU A 77 -10.09 -10.17 12.17
C GLU A 77 -11.17 -9.29 12.81
N VAL A 78 -12.02 -8.64 11.99
CA VAL A 78 -13.15 -7.85 12.49
C VAL A 78 -14.15 -8.73 13.25
N ALA A 79 -14.48 -9.91 12.72
CA ALA A 79 -15.39 -10.82 13.41
C ALA A 79 -14.83 -11.32 14.75
N ALA A 80 -13.53 -11.58 14.84
CA ALA A 80 -12.88 -11.96 16.09
C ALA A 80 -12.99 -10.84 17.15
N LEU A 81 -12.72 -9.59 16.76
CA LEU A 81 -12.86 -8.43 17.63
C LEU A 81 -14.29 -8.23 18.17
N LEU A 82 -15.31 -8.53 17.35
CA LEU A 82 -16.72 -8.39 17.75
C LEU A 82 -17.24 -9.53 18.64
N ASN A 83 -16.54 -10.67 18.71
CA ASN A 83 -16.97 -11.82 19.52
C ASN A 83 -16.26 -11.90 20.89
N ASP A 84 -15.27 -11.03 21.15
CA ASP A 84 -14.55 -10.93 22.43
C ASP A 84 -15.14 -9.86 23.39
N GLU A 85 -16.27 -9.23 23.03
CA GLU A 85 -17.09 -8.34 23.91
C GLU A 85 -18.28 -9.08 24.55
#